data_AF-A0A841TRJ9-F1
#
_entry.id   AF-A0A841TRJ9-F1
#
_cell.length_a   1.000
_cell.length_b   1.000
_cell.length_c   1.000
_cell.angle_alpha   90.00
_cell.angle_beta   90.00
_cell.angle_gamma   90.00
#
_symmetry.space_group_name_H-M   'P 1'
#
loop_
_entity.id
_entity.type
_entity.pdbx_description
1 polymer ?
#
loop_
_entity_poly.entity_id
_entity_poly.type
_entity_poly.pdbx_seq_one_letter_code
_entity_poly.pdbx_strand_id
1 'polypeptide(L)'
;MNHMSEIFERAQIQCIREFLLRGVAGTDINPKSHKERIDEVHKSVIEFLEDKFPDMAEYEEATAKVYDYAGTCEDVYMEIGLQCGFMLAVQMLANSQVKPEPTK
;
A
#
# COMPACT_ATOMS: atom_id res chain seq x y z
N MET A 1 -29.53 1.15 11.29
CA MET A 1 -28.39 0.62 10.51
C MET A 1 -27.70 -0.44 11.34
N ASN A 2 -27.29 -1.55 10.74
CA ASN A 2 -26.70 -2.69 11.44
C ASN A 2 -25.21 -2.40 11.67
N HIS A 3 -24.74 -2.46 12.91
CA HIS A 3 -23.34 -2.26 13.32
C HIS A 3 -22.36 -3.14 12.53
N MET A 4 -22.81 -4.30 12.03
CA MET A 4 -22.03 -5.19 11.16
C MET A 4 -21.78 -4.60 9.77
N SER A 5 -22.69 -3.78 9.24
CA SER A 5 -22.58 -3.19 7.90
C SER A 5 -21.50 -2.10 7.85
N GLU A 6 -21.36 -1.32 8.92
CA GLU A 6 -20.34 -0.25 9.04
C GLU A 6 -18.91 -0.80 9.11
N ILE A 7 -18.72 -2.08 9.42
CA ILE A 7 -17.40 -2.73 9.41
C ILE A 7 -16.88 -2.84 7.98
N PHE A 8 -17.75 -3.15 7.02
CA PHE A 8 -17.38 -3.27 5.61
C PHE A 8 -17.09 -1.91 4.97
N GLU A 9 -17.71 -0.83 5.47
CA GLU A 9 -17.38 0.54 5.07
C GLU A 9 -15.97 0.95 5.54
N ARG A 10 -15.54 0.42 6.70
CA ARG A 10 -14.18 0.61 7.24
C ARG A 10 -13.14 -0.33 6.61
N ALA A 11 -13.57 -1.41 5.98
CA ALA A 11 -12.73 -2.37 5.27
C ALA A 11 -12.21 -1.82 3.92
N GLN A 12 -11.92 -0.53 3.86
CA GLN A 12 -11.29 0.09 2.70
C GLN A 12 -9.78 -0.22 2.73
N ILE A 13 -9.24 -0.68 1.60
CA ILE A 13 -7.84 -1.10 1.46
C ILE A 13 -6.85 0.01 1.80
N GLN A 14 -7.21 1.28 1.55
CA GLN A 14 -6.38 2.41 1.94
C GLN A 14 -6.34 2.61 3.47
N CYS A 15 -7.46 2.38 4.19
CA CYS A 15 -7.48 2.42 5.65
C CYS A 15 -6.67 1.26 6.24
N ILE A 16 -6.84 0.05 5.68
CA ILE A 16 -6.07 -1.13 6.08
C ILE A 16 -4.57 -0.89 5.86
N ARG A 17 -4.19 -0.34 4.69
CA ARG A 17 -2.80 0.07 4.40
C ARG A 17 -2.27 1.04 5.44
N GLU A 18 -2.98 2.12 5.75
CA GLU A 18 -2.54 3.11 6.74
C GLU A 18 -2.37 2.49 8.13
N PHE A 19 -3.32 1.65 8.55
CA PHE A 19 -3.21 0.95 9.83
C PHE A 19 -1.98 0.03 9.88
N LEU A 20 -1.75 -0.76 8.82
CA LEU A 20 -0.63 -1.69 8.76
C LEU A 20 0.73 -0.99 8.65
N LEU A 21 0.84 0.07 7.85
CA LEU A 21 2.11 0.76 7.61
C LEU A 21 2.44 1.82 8.66
N ARG A 22 1.43 2.46 9.26
CA ARG A 22 1.61 3.63 10.13
C ARG A 22 0.99 3.48 11.52
N GLY A 23 0.29 2.39 11.80
CA GLY A 23 -0.34 2.14 13.10
C GLY A 23 -1.49 3.09 13.43
N VAL A 24 -2.00 3.85 12.46
CA VAL A 24 -3.08 4.83 12.65
C VAL A 24 -4.27 4.52 11.76
N ALA A 25 -5.47 4.84 12.24
CA ALA A 25 -6.66 4.76 11.41
C ALA A 25 -6.59 5.84 10.32
N GLY A 26 -6.40 5.43 9.07
CA GLY A 26 -6.45 6.34 7.93
C GLY A 26 -7.86 6.87 7.75
N THR A 27 -8.06 8.18 7.89
CA THR A 27 -9.37 8.83 7.65
C THR A 27 -9.43 9.57 6.32
N ASP A 28 -8.29 9.77 5.65
CA ASP A 28 -8.20 10.49 4.39
C ASP A 28 -8.02 9.51 3.22
N ILE A 29 -9.14 9.17 2.57
CA ILE A 29 -9.16 8.31 1.39
C ILE A 29 -8.79 9.15 0.18
N ASN A 30 -7.66 8.84 -0.44
CA ASN A 30 -7.35 9.47 -1.72
C ASN A 30 -8.27 8.91 -2.81
N PRO A 31 -9.12 9.74 -3.45
CA PRO A 31 -10.08 9.27 -4.46
C PRO A 31 -9.42 8.95 -5.81
N LYS A 32 -8.16 9.36 -6.00
CA LYS A 32 -7.42 9.14 -7.24
C LYS A 32 -7.01 7.67 -7.38
N SER A 33 -6.91 7.22 -8.62
CA SER A 33 -6.38 5.91 -8.95
C SER A 33 -4.93 5.75 -8.49
N HIS A 34 -4.46 4.50 -8.40
CA HIS A 34 -3.05 4.22 -8.08
C HIS A 34 -2.09 4.92 -9.05
N LYS A 35 -2.41 4.91 -10.35
CA LYS A 35 -1.59 5.55 -11.38
C LYS A 35 -1.52 7.06 -11.20
N GLU A 36 -2.66 7.74 -11.03
CA GLU A 36 -2.68 9.19 -10.83
C GLU A 36 -1.86 9.61 -9.60
N ARG A 37 -1.96 8.85 -8.50
CA ARG A 37 -1.18 9.12 -7.27
C ARG A 37 0.32 8.98 -7.49
N ILE A 38 0.73 7.98 -8.28
CA ILE A 38 2.15 7.76 -8.63
C ILE A 38 2.62 8.87 -9.58
N ASP A 39 1.88 9.12 -10.66
CA ASP A 39 2.23 10.08 -11.70
C ASP A 39 2.38 11.51 -11.11
N GLU A 40 1.55 11.90 -10.14
CA GLU A 40 1.66 13.20 -9.47
C GLU A 40 2.96 13.38 -8.68
N VAL A 41 3.32 12.37 -7.88
CA VAL A 41 4.57 12.41 -7.09
C VAL A 41 5.77 12.28 -8.01
N HIS A 42 5.69 11.41 -9.01
CA HIS A 42 6.73 11.21 -10.01
C HIS A 42 7.04 12.50 -10.76
N LYS A 43 6.02 13.17 -11.29
CA LYS A 43 6.16 14.46 -11.97
C LYS A 43 6.88 15.48 -11.10
N SER A 44 6.47 15.62 -9.83
CA SER A 44 7.11 16.56 -8.90
C SER A 44 8.59 16.24 -8.65
N VAL A 45 8.97 14.97 -8.63
CA VAL A 45 10.37 14.55 -8.46
C VAL A 45 11.17 14.84 -9.73
N ILE A 46 10.63 14.54 -10.90
CA ILE A 46 11.30 14.82 -12.18
C ILE A 46 11.54 16.32 -12.36
N GLU A 47 10.53 17.16 -12.15
CA GLU A 47 10.68 18.62 -12.26
C GLU A 47 11.76 19.15 -11.29
N PHE A 48 11.85 18.60 -10.08
CA PHE A 48 12.90 18.96 -9.12
C PHE A 48 14.30 18.53 -9.57
N LEU A 49 14.44 17.33 -10.15
CA LEU A 49 15.72 16.82 -10.62
C LEU A 49 16.20 17.57 -11.87
N GLU A 50 15.30 17.89 -12.81
CA GLU A 50 15.61 18.69 -14.00
C GLU A 50 16.11 20.10 -13.65
N ASP A 51 15.56 20.73 -12.61
CA ASP A 51 16.03 22.04 -12.11
C ASP A 51 17.42 21.95 -11.44
N LYS A 52 17.68 20.86 -10.71
CA LYS A 52 18.91 20.68 -9.93
C LYS A 52 20.10 20.21 -10.75
N PHE A 53 19.86 19.39 -11.77
CA PHE A 53 20.90 18.76 -12.57
C PHE A 53 20.74 19.16 -14.05
N PRO A 54 21.22 20.35 -14.44
CA PRO A 54 21.20 20.77 -15.83
C PRO A 54 22.17 19.98 -16.71
N ASP A 55 23.16 19.30 -16.11
CA ASP A 55 23.98 18.31 -16.80
C ASP A 55 23.25 16.97 -16.89
N MET A 56 23.16 16.43 -18.12
CA MET A 56 22.39 15.23 -18.39
C MET A 56 23.01 13.98 -17.75
N ALA A 57 24.33 13.91 -17.62
CA ALA A 57 24.98 12.74 -17.03
C ALA A 57 24.75 12.68 -15.51
N GLU A 58 24.84 13.82 -14.82
CA GLU A 58 24.50 13.90 -13.39
C GLU A 58 23.01 13.62 -13.14
N TYR A 59 22.12 14.11 -14.02
CA TYR A 59 20.68 13.82 -13.97
C TYR A 59 20.39 12.32 -14.14
N GLU A 60 21.00 11.67 -15.13
CA GLU A 60 20.84 10.23 -15.37
C GLU A 60 21.36 9.40 -14.19
N GLU A 61 22.51 9.76 -13.61
CA GLU A 61 23.04 9.06 -12.44
C GLU A 61 22.11 9.20 -11.23
N ALA A 62 21.59 10.41 -10.97
CA ALA A 62 20.69 10.67 -9.86
C ALA A 62 19.36 9.92 -10.01
N THR A 63 18.75 9.99 -11.20
CA THR A 63 17.48 9.31 -11.49
C THR A 63 17.63 7.79 -11.43
N ALA A 64 18.72 7.22 -11.97
CA ALA A 64 18.99 5.79 -11.90
C ALA A 64 19.00 5.28 -10.46
N LYS A 65 19.72 5.97 -9.55
CA LYS A 65 19.76 5.58 -8.13
C LYS A 65 18.40 5.65 -7.44
N VAL A 66 17.59 6.65 -7.78
CA VAL A 66 16.22 6.80 -7.25
C VAL A 66 15.32 5.67 -7.74
N TYR A 67 15.38 5.34 -9.04
CA TYR A 67 14.59 4.24 -9.60
C TYR A 67 15.02 2.87 -9.08
N ASP A 68 16.32 2.62 -8.92
CA ASP A 68 16.83 1.38 -8.33
C ASP A 68 16.32 1.20 -6.89
N TYR A 69 16.36 2.28 -6.09
CA TYR A 69 15.80 2.26 -4.73
C TYR A 69 14.29 2.02 -4.74
N ALA A 70 13.54 2.73 -5.59
CA ALA A 70 12.09 2.60 -5.68
C ALA A 70 11.68 1.19 -6.14
N GLY A 71 12.35 0.63 -7.16
CA GLY A 71 12.13 -0.72 -7.65
C GLY A 71 12.44 -1.78 -6.59
N THR A 72 13.56 -1.63 -5.88
CA THR A 72 13.89 -2.52 -4.75
C THR A 72 12.82 -2.49 -3.66
N CYS A 73 12.30 -1.30 -3.35
CA CYS A 73 11.19 -1.15 -2.40
C CYS A 73 9.91 -1.84 -2.92
N GLU A 74 9.57 -1.67 -4.20
CA GLU A 74 8.42 -2.32 -4.83
C GLU A 74 8.50 -3.85 -4.71
N ASP A 75 9.64 -4.43 -5.05
CA ASP A 75 9.89 -5.87 -4.96
C ASP A 75 9.67 -6.41 -3.53
N VAL A 76 10.32 -5.77 -2.55
CA VAL A 76 10.26 -6.20 -1.14
C VAL A 76 8.84 -6.06 -0.58
N TYR A 77 8.18 -4.93 -0.81
CA TYR A 77 6.84 -4.72 -0.27
C TYR A 77 5.78 -5.58 -0.97
N MET A 78 5.95 -5.92 -2.24
CA MET A 78 5.08 -6.86 -2.93
C MET A 78 5.22 -8.27 -2.33
N GLU A 79 6.45 -8.74 -2.08
CA GLU A 79 6.68 -10.04 -1.45
C GLU A 79 6.02 -10.11 -0.07
N ILE A 80 6.27 -9.12 0.80
CA ILE A 80 5.65 -9.04 2.14
C ILE A 80 4.13 -9.01 2.02
N GLY A 81 3.59 -8.21 1.10
CA GLY A 81 2.15 -8.09 0.89
C GLY A 81 1.49 -9.42 0.52
N LEU A 82 2.12 -10.19 -0.39
CA LEU A 82 1.65 -11.52 -0.80
C LEU A 82 1.70 -12.51 0.36
N GLN A 83 2.79 -12.52 1.14
CA GLN A 83 2.95 -13.38 2.31
C GLN A 83 1.86 -13.08 3.36
N CYS A 84 1.67 -11.80 3.72
CA CYS A 84 0.63 -11.39 4.65
C CYS A 84 -0.78 -11.75 4.14
N GLY A 85 -1.06 -11.52 2.85
CA GLY A 85 -2.33 -11.88 2.23
C GLY A 85 -2.63 -13.38 2.33
N PHE A 86 -1.63 -14.22 2.08
CA PHE A 86 -1.76 -15.67 2.21
C PHE A 86 -1.99 -16.11 3.66
N MET A 87 -1.26 -15.52 4.62
CA MET A 87 -1.46 -15.79 6.05
C MET A 87 -2.88 -15.46 6.50
N LEU A 88 -3.43 -14.31 6.07
CA LEU A 88 -4.81 -13.92 6.35
C LEU A 88 -5.82 -14.91 5.75
N ALA A 89 -5.61 -15.34 4.51
CA ALA A 89 -6.48 -16.34 3.87
C ALA A 89 -6.50 -17.66 4.65
N VAL A 90 -5.35 -18.15 5.11
CA VAL A 90 -5.25 -19.35 5.95
C VAL A 90 -5.99 -19.17 7.27
N GLN A 91 -5.84 -18.02 7.93
CA GLN A 91 -6.56 -17.72 9.17
C GLN A 91 -8.09 -17.69 8.96
N MET A 92 -8.56 -17.07 7.88
CA MET A 92 -9.99 -17.04 7.54
C MET A 92 -10.56 -18.44 7.32
N LEU A 93 -9.83 -19.30 6.60
CA LEU A 93 -10.23 -20.69 6.39
C LEU A 93 -10.30 -21.45 7.72
N ALA A 94 -9.29 -21.31 8.58
CA ALA A 94 -9.28 -21.95 9.91
C ALA A 94 -10.47 -21.50 10.77
N ASN A 95 -10.74 -20.20 10.82
CA ASN A 95 -11.86 -19.64 11.60
C ASN A 95 -13.23 -20.13 11.11
N SER A 96 -13.37 -20.38 9.80
CA SER A 96 -14.61 -20.88 9.20
C SER A 96 -14.89 -22.36 9.54
N GLN A 97 -13.86 -23.12 9.96
CA GLN A 97 -13.98 -24.52 10.36
C GLN A 97 -14.29 -24.70 11.86
N VAL A 98 -14.24 -23.64 12.67
CA VAL A 98 -14.60 -23.69 14.10
C VAL A 98 -16.13 -23.73 14.22
N LYS A 99 -16.70 -24.95 14.38
CA LYS A 99 -18.12 -25.14 14.75
C LYS A 99 -18.38 -24.53 16.14
N PRO A 100 -19.55 -23.90 16.37
CA PRO A 100 -19.96 -23.55 17.72
C PRO A 100 -20.06 -24.82 18.58
N GLU A 101 -19.55 -24.78 19.81
CA GLU A 101 -19.75 -25.83 20.80
C GLU A 101 -21.25 -26.14 20.94
N PRO A 102 -21.66 -27.42 21.06
CA PRO A 102 -23.03 -27.73 21.36
C PRO A 102 -23.35 -27.21 22.76
N THR A 103 -24.20 -26.18 22.83
CA THR A 103 -24.84 -25.74 24.08
C THR A 103 -25.49 -26.95 24.74
N LYS A 104 -25.05 -27.26 25.95
CA LYS A 104 -25.67 -28.26 26.84
C LYS A 104 -27.04 -27.77 27.32
#